data_AF-A0A914UV81-F1
#
_entry.id   AF-A0A914UV81-F1
#
_cell.length_a   1.000
_cell.length_b   1.000
_cell.length_c   1.000
_cell.angle_alpha   90.00
_cell.angle_beta   90.00
_cell.angle_gamma   90.00
#
_symmetry.space_group_name_H-M   'P 1'
#
loop_
_entity.id
_entity.type
_entity.pdbx_description
1 polymer ?
#
loop_
_entity_poly.entity_id
_entity_poly.type
_entity_poly.pdbx_seq_one_letter_code
_entity_poly.pdbx_strand_id
1 'polypeptide(L)'
;MARMGPDTGGVSSQASRAFSSFRRVWKYSPHRSRILMNADGSFDRYRFEIARLSGFFVGTGDVFTSLLIAWLHHCDNRIKCAVEKVLATIQTILRRTLTEAKALAGEGNVPDCGQVELRLIQSRDDILEPKLRIESTKL
;
A
#
# COMPACT_ATOMS: atom_id res chain seq x y z
N MET A 1 28.08 52.33 -4.40
CA MET A 1 26.68 51.95 -4.72
C MET A 1 26.72 50.89 -5.80
N ALA A 2 26.09 49.74 -5.52
CA ALA A 2 26.27 48.48 -6.23
C ALA A 2 25.55 48.41 -7.58
N ARG A 3 26.14 47.61 -8.49
CA ARG A 3 25.59 47.17 -9.79
C ARG A 3 24.58 46.04 -9.58
N MET A 4 23.55 45.93 -10.43
CA MET A 4 23.05 44.63 -10.91
C MET A 4 22.14 44.80 -12.14
N GLY A 5 22.25 43.87 -13.09
CA GLY A 5 21.70 43.89 -14.44
C GLY A 5 20.27 43.31 -14.58
N PRO A 6 19.84 43.02 -15.83
CA PRO A 6 18.43 42.86 -16.19
C PRO A 6 17.89 41.42 -16.19
N ASP A 7 16.55 41.37 -16.24
CA ASP A 7 15.59 40.27 -16.44
C ASP A 7 16.08 38.88 -16.85
N THR A 8 15.54 37.87 -16.16
CA THR A 8 15.16 36.57 -16.74
C THR A 8 13.82 36.12 -16.16
N GLY A 9 12.89 35.77 -17.05
CA GLY A 9 11.49 35.55 -16.75
C GLY A 9 11.11 34.18 -16.19
N GLY A 10 9.95 34.18 -15.54
CA GLY A 10 8.83 33.26 -15.72
C GLY A 10 9.06 31.76 -15.55
N VAL A 11 8.49 31.19 -14.47
CA VAL A 11 7.63 30.00 -14.56
C VAL A 11 6.47 30.11 -13.55
N SER A 12 5.29 30.35 -14.10
CA SER A 12 3.92 30.01 -13.69
C SER A 12 3.62 29.55 -12.25
N SER A 13 2.88 30.42 -11.57
CA SER A 13 1.91 30.17 -10.49
C SER A 13 0.77 29.22 -10.92
N GLN A 14 1.04 27.92 -11.06
CA GLN A 14 0.00 26.90 -11.28
C GLN A 14 0.08 25.65 -10.40
N ALA A 15 1.05 25.55 -9.48
CA ALA A 15 1.08 24.44 -8.53
C ALA A 15 0.12 24.62 -7.33
N SER A 16 -0.19 25.87 -6.95
CA SER A 16 -0.94 26.16 -5.72
C SER A 16 -2.46 26.18 -5.86
N ARG A 17 -3.01 26.11 -7.09
CA ARG A 17 -4.46 26.22 -7.33
C ARG A 17 -5.16 24.86 -7.55
N ALA A 18 -4.42 23.81 -7.90
CA ALA A 18 -4.97 22.46 -8.05
C ALA A 18 -5.26 21.77 -6.69
N PHE A 19 -4.53 22.14 -5.63
CA PHE A 19 -4.69 21.55 -4.29
C PHE A 19 -5.82 22.18 -3.44
N SER A 20 -6.45 23.27 -3.89
CA SER A 20 -7.56 23.90 -3.15
C SER A 20 -8.94 23.34 -3.54
N SER A 21 -9.07 22.73 -4.72
CA SER A 21 -10.37 22.23 -5.21
C SER A 21 -10.74 20.85 -4.64
N PHE A 22 -9.76 20.07 -4.16
CA PHE A 22 -10.03 18.77 -3.51
C PHE A 22 -10.53 18.88 -2.06
N ARG A 23 -10.48 20.06 -1.43
CA ARG A 23 -10.95 20.27 -0.04
C ARG A 23 -12.47 20.44 0.09
N ARG A 24 -13.23 20.46 -1.01
CA ARG A 24 -14.67 20.82 -0.96
C ARG A 24 -15.64 19.64 -0.84
N VAL A 25 -15.17 18.40 -1.01
CA VAL A 25 -16.04 17.19 -0.94
C VAL A 25 -16.05 16.52 0.43
N TRP A 26 -15.16 16.93 1.35
CA TRP A 26 -15.19 16.47 2.75
C TRP A 26 -15.72 17.58 3.66
N LYS A 27 -17.04 17.78 3.70
CA LYS A 27 -17.69 18.42 4.85
C LYS A 27 -17.60 17.45 6.03
N TYR A 28 -16.48 17.51 6.75
CA TYR A 28 -16.24 16.74 7.96
C TYR A 28 -17.23 17.19 9.05
N SER A 29 -18.12 16.28 9.45
CA SER A 29 -18.77 16.33 10.76
C SER A 29 -17.68 16.24 11.85
N PRO A 30 -17.76 16.98 12.96
CA PRO A 30 -16.73 17.01 14.00
C PRO A 30 -16.76 15.75 14.90
N HIS A 31 -17.16 14.60 14.37
CA HIS A 31 -17.02 13.32 15.07
C HIS A 31 -15.58 12.82 14.93
N ARG A 32 -14.71 13.48 15.70
CA ARG A 32 -13.60 12.92 16.46
C ARG A 32 -12.73 11.90 15.71
N SER A 33 -11.54 12.34 15.34
CA SER A 33 -10.32 11.55 15.15
C SER A 33 -10.02 10.71 16.41
N ARG A 34 -10.81 9.65 16.60
CA ARG A 34 -10.77 8.69 17.72
C ARG A 34 -10.37 7.29 17.24
N ILE A 35 -9.80 7.18 16.04
CA ILE A 35 -9.60 5.90 15.36
C ILE A 35 -8.27 5.23 15.75
N LEU A 36 -7.32 5.97 16.33
CA LEU A 36 -5.99 5.41 16.67
C LEU A 36 -5.55 5.65 18.13
N MET A 37 -6.29 6.48 18.87
CA MET A 37 -5.90 6.90 20.21
C MET A 37 -6.80 6.21 21.22
N ASN A 38 -6.19 5.43 22.11
CA ASN A 38 -6.84 4.77 23.22
C ASN A 38 -7.43 5.81 24.19
N ALA A 39 -8.30 5.37 25.10
CA ALA A 39 -8.97 6.26 26.06
C ALA A 39 -7.98 7.01 26.98
N ASP A 40 -6.80 6.44 27.21
CA ASP A 40 -5.68 6.98 27.99
C ASP A 40 -4.76 7.92 27.18
N GLY A 41 -5.03 8.09 25.89
CA GLY A 41 -4.19 8.87 24.99
C GLY A 41 -3.00 8.13 24.39
N SER A 42 -2.84 6.83 24.68
CA SER A 42 -1.82 5.99 24.06
C SER A 42 -2.21 5.56 22.64
N PHE A 43 -1.22 5.09 21.88
CA PHE A 43 -1.43 4.51 20.54
C PHE A 43 -1.01 3.05 20.57
N ASP A 44 -1.84 2.21 19.99
CA ASP A 44 -1.49 0.82 19.74
C ASP A 44 -0.43 0.74 18.63
N ARG A 45 0.71 0.11 18.92
CA ARG A 45 1.78 -0.14 17.96
C ARG A 45 1.96 -1.64 17.77
N TYR A 46 2.13 -2.05 16.52
CA TYR A 46 2.35 -3.45 16.15
C TYR A 46 3.56 -3.57 15.23
N ARG A 47 4.34 -4.63 15.45
CA ARG A 47 5.37 -5.12 14.53
C ARG A 47 4.83 -6.36 13.82
N PHE A 48 4.99 -6.41 12.51
CA PHE A 48 4.61 -7.56 11.69
C PHE A 48 5.86 -8.23 11.14
N GLU A 49 5.90 -9.56 11.20
CA GLU A 49 6.99 -10.35 10.64
C GLU A 49 6.54 -10.99 9.32
N ILE A 50 7.30 -10.72 8.26
CA ILE A 50 6.94 -11.10 6.90
C ILE A 50 8.15 -11.72 6.23
N ALA A 51 7.96 -12.88 5.59
CA ALA A 51 9.01 -13.53 4.81
C ALA A 51 9.37 -12.68 3.59
N ARG A 52 10.67 -12.36 3.45
CA ARG A 52 11.19 -11.69 2.26
C ARG A 52 11.22 -12.68 1.09
N LEU A 53 10.63 -12.29 -0.04
CA LEU A 53 10.66 -13.06 -1.28
C LEU A 53 11.76 -12.51 -2.19
N SER A 54 12.48 -13.40 -2.88
CA SER A 54 13.50 -13.02 -3.84
C SER A 54 12.86 -12.66 -5.18
N GLY A 55 12.82 -11.38 -5.50
CA GLY A 55 12.26 -10.85 -6.75
C GLY A 55 11.98 -9.36 -6.63
N PHE A 56 11.85 -8.70 -7.79
CA PHE A 56 11.38 -7.32 -7.89
C PHE A 56 9.95 -7.35 -8.43
N PHE A 57 9.03 -6.74 -7.71
CA PHE A 57 7.62 -6.70 -8.06
C PHE A 57 7.16 -5.25 -8.15
N VAL A 58 6.39 -4.93 -9.18
CA VAL A 58 5.81 -3.59 -9.40
C VAL A 58 4.32 -3.62 -9.05
N GLY A 59 3.75 -2.46 -8.67
CA GLY A 59 2.32 -2.34 -8.36
C GLY A 59 1.89 -2.90 -6.99
N THR A 60 2.80 -3.43 -6.19
CA THR A 60 2.49 -4.00 -4.86
C THR A 60 1.95 -2.97 -3.88
N GLY A 61 2.35 -1.71 -3.99
CA GLY A 61 1.83 -0.60 -3.19
C GLY A 61 0.38 -0.26 -3.50
N ASP A 62 -0.02 -0.33 -4.77
CA ASP A 62 -1.40 -0.08 -5.20
C ASP A 62 -2.32 -1.18 -4.69
N VAL A 63 -1.86 -2.44 -4.79
CA VAL A 63 -2.56 -3.59 -4.25
C VAL A 63 -2.66 -3.51 -2.72
N PHE A 64 -1.57 -3.17 -2.03
CA PHE A 64 -1.56 -2.98 -0.57
C PHE A 64 -2.58 -1.95 -0.12
N THR A 65 -2.57 -0.77 -0.76
CA THR A 65 -3.46 0.32 -0.37
C THR A 65 -4.92 -0.04 -0.62
N SER A 66 -5.22 -0.65 -1.77
CA SER A 66 -6.58 -1.08 -2.13
C SER A 66 -7.11 -2.12 -1.15
N LEU A 67 -6.31 -3.13 -0.83
CA LEU A 67 -6.68 -4.16 0.14
C LEU A 67 -6.81 -3.59 1.55
N LEU A 68 -5.94 -2.65 1.95
CA LEU A 68 -5.99 -2.06 3.29
C LEU A 68 -7.30 -1.32 3.52
N ILE A 69 -7.76 -0.55 2.55
CA ILE A 69 -9.05 0.15 2.62
C ILE A 69 -10.20 -0.85 2.76
N ALA A 70 -10.22 -1.90 1.93
CA ALA A 70 -11.26 -2.93 1.98
C ALA A 70 -11.26 -3.67 3.33
N TRP A 71 -10.10 -4.14 3.79
CA TRP A 71 -10.00 -4.89 5.05
C TRP A 71 -10.20 -4.02 6.29
N LEU A 72 -9.91 -2.72 6.24
CA LEU A 72 -10.29 -1.80 7.32
C LEU A 72 -11.80 -1.75 7.48
N HIS A 73 -12.55 -1.68 6.38
CA HIS A 73 -14.01 -1.75 6.42
C HIS A 73 -14.49 -3.10 6.98
N HIS A 74 -13.94 -4.23 6.49
CA HIS A 74 -14.34 -5.57 6.96
C HIS A 74 -13.93 -5.90 8.40
N CYS A 75 -12.86 -5.29 8.92
CA CYS A 75 -12.37 -5.51 10.28
C CYS A 75 -12.90 -4.46 11.29
N ASP A 76 -13.91 -3.65 10.94
CA ASP A 76 -14.45 -2.58 11.81
C ASP A 76 -13.36 -1.58 12.26
N ASN A 77 -12.50 -1.16 11.33
CA ASN A 77 -11.35 -0.27 11.54
C ASN A 77 -10.27 -0.82 12.51
N ARG A 78 -10.29 -2.12 12.84
CA ARG A 78 -9.20 -2.76 13.61
C ARG A 78 -7.96 -2.91 12.75
N ILE A 79 -7.04 -1.96 12.87
CA ILE A 79 -5.84 -1.85 12.02
C ILE A 79 -4.99 -3.13 12.02
N LYS A 80 -4.82 -3.79 13.17
CA LYS A 80 -4.08 -5.05 13.28
C LYS A 80 -4.68 -6.13 12.38
N CYS A 81 -5.98 -6.38 12.52
CA CYS A 81 -6.73 -7.36 11.71
C CYS A 81 -6.60 -7.05 10.22
N ALA A 82 -6.79 -5.78 9.85
CA ALA A 82 -6.74 -5.37 8.46
C ALA A 82 -5.34 -5.60 7.86
N VAL A 83 -4.29 -5.15 8.55
CA VAL A 83 -2.90 -5.32 8.09
C VAL A 83 -2.50 -6.79 8.02
N GLU A 84 -2.91 -7.64 8.97
CA GLU A 84 -2.66 -9.09 8.91
C GLU A 84 -3.27 -9.71 7.66
N LYS A 85 -4.51 -9.35 7.33
CA LYS A 85 -5.20 -9.85 6.12
C LYS A 85 -4.53 -9.35 4.84
N VAL A 86 -4.16 -8.07 4.77
CA VAL A 86 -3.45 -7.50 3.61
C VAL A 86 -2.11 -8.21 3.38
N LEU A 87 -1.31 -8.35 4.44
CA LEU A 87 0.01 -8.98 4.36
C LEU A 87 -0.09 -10.47 3.99
N ALA A 88 -1.10 -11.16 4.50
CA ALA A 88 -1.41 -12.54 4.12
C ALA A 88 -1.70 -12.66 2.62
N THR A 89 -2.61 -11.80 2.10
CA THR A 89 -2.98 -11.79 0.68
C THR A 89 -1.79 -11.46 -0.22
N ILE A 90 -1.02 -10.40 0.09
CA ILE A 90 0.13 -10.00 -0.74
C ILE A 90 1.19 -11.09 -0.76
N GLN A 91 1.50 -11.70 0.39
CA GLN A 91 2.46 -12.81 0.43
C GLN A 91 2.04 -13.97 -0.48
N THR A 92 0.76 -14.32 -0.50
CA THR A 92 0.26 -15.37 -1.38
C THR A 92 0.32 -14.96 -2.86
N ILE A 93 -0.09 -13.73 -3.20
CA ILE A 93 -0.01 -13.19 -4.57
C ILE A 93 1.44 -13.24 -5.07
N LEU A 94 2.39 -12.76 -4.27
CA LEU A 94 3.79 -12.69 -4.66
C LEU A 94 4.42 -14.08 -4.82
N ARG A 95 4.08 -15.04 -3.95
CA ARG A 95 4.51 -16.44 -4.10
C ARG A 95 3.96 -17.05 -5.39
N ARG A 96 2.66 -16.88 -5.67
CA ARG A 96 2.04 -17.36 -6.91
C ARG A 96 2.70 -16.73 -8.13
N THR A 97 2.90 -15.42 -8.10
CA THR A 97 3.57 -14.67 -9.17
C THR A 97 4.96 -15.20 -9.44
N LEU A 98 5.77 -15.43 -8.41
CA LEU A 98 7.12 -15.97 -8.57
C LEU A 98 7.13 -17.40 -9.11
N THR A 99 6.23 -18.25 -8.63
CA THR A 99 6.10 -19.63 -9.11
C THR A 99 5.74 -19.67 -10.60
N GLU A 100 4.74 -18.90 -11.01
CA GLU A 100 4.32 -18.83 -12.43
C GLU A 100 5.40 -18.18 -13.30
N ALA A 101 6.05 -17.11 -12.83
CA ALA A 101 7.13 -16.45 -13.55
C ALA A 101 8.29 -17.40 -13.83
N LYS A 102 8.71 -18.19 -12.84
CA LYS A 102 9.76 -19.21 -13.00
C LYS A 102 9.35 -20.32 -13.96
N ALA A 103 8.10 -20.77 -13.90
CA ALA A 103 7.58 -21.77 -14.82
C ALA A 103 7.59 -21.27 -16.27
N LEU A 104 7.27 -19.99 -16.50
CA LEU A 104 7.30 -19.35 -17.82
C LEU A 104 8.72 -19.11 -18.34
N ALA A 105 9.66 -18.74 -17.47
CA ALA A 105 11.05 -18.49 -17.84
C ALA A 105 11.80 -19.78 -18.25
N GLY A 106 11.40 -20.93 -17.70
CA GLY A 106 12.08 -22.20 -17.86
C GLY A 106 13.20 -22.40 -16.84
N GLU A 107 13.64 -23.66 -16.70
CA GLU A 107 14.60 -24.06 -15.68
C GLU A 107 15.97 -23.37 -15.86
N GLY A 108 16.49 -22.78 -14.77
CA GLY A 108 17.76 -22.05 -14.78
C GLY A 108 17.71 -20.61 -15.29
N ASN A 109 16.57 -20.18 -15.85
CA ASN A 109 16.43 -18.82 -16.38
C ASN A 109 15.89 -17.84 -15.33
N VAL A 110 16.31 -16.58 -15.44
CA VAL A 110 15.75 -15.47 -14.65
C VAL A 110 14.52 -14.94 -15.37
N PRO A 111 13.35 -14.83 -14.71
CA PRO A 111 12.15 -14.29 -15.33
C PRO A 111 12.34 -12.83 -15.80
N ASP A 112 11.77 -12.51 -16.95
CA ASP A 112 11.74 -11.14 -17.48
C ASP A 112 10.68 -10.28 -16.77
N CYS A 113 10.66 -8.97 -17.06
CA CYS A 113 9.73 -8.04 -16.43
C CYS A 113 8.24 -8.36 -16.69
N GLY A 114 7.89 -8.85 -17.87
CA GLY A 114 6.51 -9.21 -18.21
C GLY A 114 6.06 -10.51 -17.54
N GLN A 115 6.98 -11.41 -17.24
CA GLN A 115 6.69 -12.66 -16.55
C GLN A 115 6.42 -12.46 -15.05
N VAL A 116 6.96 -11.40 -14.45
CA VAL A 116 6.84 -11.06 -13.02
C VAL A 116 5.64 -10.12 -12.74
N GLU A 117 4.74 -9.96 -13.70
CA GLU A 117 3.47 -9.26 -13.50
C GLU A 117 2.58 -9.97 -12.48
N LEU A 118 1.95 -9.17 -11.60
CA LEU A 118 1.19 -9.69 -10.46
C LEU A 118 0.01 -10.56 -10.90
N ARG A 119 -0.08 -11.78 -10.35
CA ARG A 119 -1.13 -12.75 -10.64
C ARG A 119 -2.41 -12.50 -9.84
N LEU A 120 -2.99 -11.30 -9.98
CA LEU A 120 -4.14 -10.88 -9.18
C LEU A 120 -5.41 -11.69 -9.47
N ILE A 121 -5.72 -11.92 -10.75
CA ILE A 121 -6.92 -12.68 -11.18
C ILE A 121 -6.84 -14.11 -10.65
N GLN A 122 -5.68 -14.75 -10.80
CA GLN A 122 -5.41 -16.10 -10.30
C GLN A 122 -5.42 -16.18 -8.78
N SER A 123 -5.27 -15.03 -8.10
CA SER A 123 -5.26 -14.92 -6.63
C SER A 123 -6.58 -14.45 -6.05
N ARG A 124 -7.67 -14.45 -6.82
CA ARG A 124 -8.99 -13.99 -6.36
C ARG A 124 -9.42 -14.61 -5.04
N ASP A 125 -9.28 -15.92 -4.89
CA ASP A 125 -9.76 -16.59 -3.67
C ASP A 125 -8.92 -16.22 -2.45
N ASP A 126 -7.61 -16.00 -2.62
CA ASP A 126 -6.73 -15.52 -1.55
C ASP A 126 -6.93 -14.03 -1.20
N ILE A 127 -7.47 -13.25 -2.15
CA ILE A 127 -7.89 -11.87 -1.92
C ILE A 127 -9.17 -11.83 -1.09
N LEU A 128 -10.14 -12.70 -1.40
CA LEU A 128 -11.42 -12.78 -0.70
C LEU A 128 -11.29 -13.46 0.66
N GLU A 129 -10.45 -14.49 0.74
CA GLU A 129 -10.25 -15.30 1.94
C GLU A 129 -8.76 -15.54 2.20
N PRO A 130 -8.07 -14.62 2.91
CA PRO A 130 -6.65 -14.75 3.19
C PRO A 130 -6.41 -15.84 4.23
N LYS A 131 -5.74 -16.92 3.81
CA LYS A 131 -5.48 -18.12 4.61
C LYS A 131 -4.14 -18.11 5.35
N LEU A 132 -3.16 -17.34 4.85
CA LEU A 132 -1.86 -17.24 5.49
C LEU A 132 -1.98 -16.51 6.83
N ARG A 133 -1.38 -17.06 7.88
CA ARG A 133 -1.26 -16.39 9.17
C ARG A 133 -0.01 -15.51 9.19
N ILE A 134 -0.19 -14.26 9.60
CA ILE A 134 0.89 -13.28 9.77
C ILE A 134 1.10 -13.11 11.27
N GLU A 135 2.33 -13.33 11.73
CA GLU A 135 2.68 -13.09 13.12
C GLU A 135 2.87 -11.60 13.38
N SER A 136 2.33 -11.14 14.51
CA SER A 136 2.43 -9.76 14.93
C SER A 136 2.62 -9.63 16.43
N THR A 137 3.46 -8.68 16.83
CA THR A 137 3.82 -8.40 18.21
C THR A 137 3.39 -6.99 18.56
N LYS A 138 2.63 -6.82 19.65
CA LYS A 138 2.30 -5.50 20.19
C LYS A 138 3.55 -4.89 20.85
N LEU A 139 3.85 -3.64 20.53
CA LEU A 139 5.01 -2.89 21.02
C LEU A 139 4.65 -1.93 22.15
#